data_AF-A0A239IXV2-F1
#
_entry.id   AF-A0A239IXV2-F1
#
_cell.length_a   1.000
_cell.length_b   1.000
_cell.length_c   1.000
_cell.angle_alpha   90.00
_cell.angle_beta   90.00
_cell.angle_gamma   90.00
#
_symmetry.space_group_name_H-M   'P 1'
#
loop_
_entity.id
_entity.type
_entity.pdbx_description
1 polymer ?
#
loop_
_entity_poly.entity_id
_entity_poly.type
_entity_poly.pdbx_seq_one_letter_code
_entity_poly.pdbx_strand_id
1 'polypeptide(L)' 'MQNQFINDGEEHIDRTTSAAICNAIGERLRRDVGPDNALPSHLQMLIDQMRQQDENTGSR' A
#
# COMPACT_ATOMS: atom_id res chain seq x y z
N MET A 1 -19.45 -4.31 -7.59
CA MET A 1 -19.26 -5.63 -6.98
C MET A 1 -19.27 -5.43 -5.47
N GLN A 2 -20.40 -5.68 -4.79
CA GLN A 2 -20.42 -5.74 -3.33
C GLN A 2 -19.84 -7.09 -2.91
N ASN A 3 -18.80 -7.09 -2.06
CA ASN A 3 -18.38 -8.29 -1.36
C ASN A 3 -19.49 -8.67 -0.36
N GLN A 4 -20.39 -9.56 -0.76
CA GLN A 4 -21.32 -10.20 0.17
C GLN A 4 -20.51 -11.16 1.02
N PHE A 5 -20.33 -10.81 2.30
CA PHE A 5 -19.96 -11.78 3.32
C PHE A 5 -21.17 -12.71 3.48
N ILE A 6 -21.09 -13.90 2.91
CA ILE A 6 -22.08 -14.96 3.08
C ILE A 6 -22.00 -15.39 4.54
N ASN A 7 -23.02 -15.02 5.30
CA ASN A 7 -23.09 -15.17 6.74
C ASN A 7 -24.36 -15.96 7.06
N ASP A 8 -24.30 -17.27 6.83
CA ASP A 8 -25.38 -18.21 7.19
C ASP A 8 -24.92 -19.21 8.28
N GLY A 9 -23.84 -18.89 9.01
CA GLY A 9 -23.26 -19.76 10.05
C GLY A 9 -22.04 -19.18 10.78
N GLU A 10 -22.01 -17.86 11.03
CA GLU A 10 -20.84 -17.10 11.50
C GLU A 10 -20.20 -17.67 12.79
N GLU A 11 -19.09 -18.41 12.68
CA GLU A 11 -18.13 -18.48 13.77
C GLU A 11 -17.53 -17.07 13.94
N HIS A 12 -18.02 -16.34 14.94
CA HIS A 12 -17.51 -15.02 15.25
C HIS A 12 -16.05 -15.12 15.71
N ILE A 13 -15.16 -14.48 14.96
CA ILE A 13 -13.76 -14.28 15.37
C ILE A 13 -13.77 -13.39 16.61
N ASP A 14 -13.18 -13.87 17.71
CA ASP A 14 -13.07 -13.09 18.92
C ASP A 14 -12.09 -11.91 18.74
N ARG A 15 -12.23 -10.90 19.59
CA ARG A 15 -11.44 -9.66 19.50
C ARG A 15 -9.93 -9.92 19.60
N THR A 16 -9.50 -10.90 20.39
CA THR A 16 -8.08 -11.23 20.57
C THR A 16 -7.51 -11.82 19.29
N THR A 17 -8.22 -12.77 18.69
CA THR A 17 -7.83 -13.37 17.41
C THR A 17 -7.79 -12.32 16.31
N SER A 18 -8.80 -11.45 16.22
CA SER A 18 -8.82 -10.34 15.27
C SER A 18 -7.60 -9.42 15.43
N ALA A 19 -7.29 -9.01 16.67
CA ALA A 19 -6.13 -8.17 16.95
C ALA A 19 -4.80 -8.85 16.59
N ALA A 20 -4.66 -10.15 16.87
CA ALA A 20 -3.47 -10.92 16.52
C ALA A 20 -3.25 -10.98 15.00
N ILE A 21 -4.33 -11.20 14.23
CA ILE A 21 -4.29 -11.20 12.76
C ILE A 21 -3.85 -9.83 12.24
N CYS A 22 -4.47 -8.75 12.72
CA CYS A 22 -4.12 -7.38 12.31
C CYS A 22 -2.64 -7.06 12.59
N ASN A 23 -2.13 -7.46 13.76
CA ASN A 23 -0.73 -7.26 14.12
C ASN A 23 0.22 -8.04 13.20
N ALA A 24 -0.09 -9.31 12.93
CA ALA A 24 0.72 -10.16 12.06
C ALA A 24 0.76 -9.65 10.61
N ILE A 25 -0.40 -9.21 10.08
CA ILE A 25 -0.50 -8.60 8.75
C ILE A 25 0.30 -7.29 8.72
N GLY A 26 0.13 -6.43 9.72
CA GLY A 26 0.85 -5.16 9.82
C GLY A 26 2.37 -5.34 9.84
N GLU A 27 2.85 -6.36 10.56
CA GLU A 27 4.28 -6.69 10.60
C GLU A 27 4.79 -7.20 9.24
N ARG A 28 4.03 -8.10 8.59
CA ARG A 28 4.39 -8.60 7.26
C ARG A 28 4.44 -7.47 6.23
N LEU A 29 3.48 -6.56 6.24
CA LEU A 29 3.48 -5.40 5.33
C LEU A 29 4.72 -4.52 5.56
N ARG A 30 5.07 -4.22 6.81
CA ARG A 30 6.28 -3.44 7.11
C ARG A 30 7.56 -4.14 6.63
N ARG A 31 7.64 -5.47 6.77
CA ARG A 31 8.79 -6.26 6.34
C ARG A 31 8.93 -6.34 4.83
N ASP A 32 7.83 -6.66 4.15
CA ASP A 32 7.86 -7.03 2.73
C ASP A 32 7.68 -5.82 1.81
N VAL A 33 6.93 -4.81 2.25
CA VAL A 33 6.67 -3.58 1.49
C VAL A 33 7.60 -2.45 1.96
N GLY A 34 8.10 -2.49 3.20
CA GLY A 34 8.97 -1.45 3.74
C GLY A 34 8.27 -0.07 3.86
N PRO A 35 8.83 0.85 4.66
CA PRO A 35 8.43 2.26 4.63
C PRO A 35 8.90 2.97 3.36
N ASP A 36 9.99 2.48 2.76
CA ASP A 36 10.66 3.06 1.61
C ASP A 36 10.92 1.97 0.57
N ASN A 37 9.92 1.63 -0.24
CA ASN A 37 10.21 1.15 -1.59
C ASN A 37 10.73 2.35 -2.37
N ALA A 38 11.98 2.75 -2.10
CA ALA A 38 12.68 3.70 -2.94
C ALA A 38 12.55 3.19 -4.37
N LEU A 39 11.98 4.02 -5.24
CA LEU A 39 11.77 3.66 -6.63
C LEU A 39 13.10 3.16 -7.20
N PRO A 40 13.09 2.06 -7.97
CA PRO A 40 14.25 1.67 -8.76
C PRO A 40 14.85 2.90 -9.44
N SER A 41 16.18 3.03 -9.42
CA SER A 41 16.86 4.29 -9.78
C SER A 41 16.46 4.85 -11.15
N HIS A 42 16.13 3.98 -12.11
CA HIS A 42 15.65 4.38 -13.43
C HIS A 42 14.26 5.04 -13.40
N LEU A 43 13.36 4.59 -12.52
CA LEU A 43 12.04 5.20 -12.34
C LEU A 43 12.14 6.54 -11.60
N GLN A 44 13.02 6.63 -10.60
CA GLN A 44 13.28 7.90 -9.93
C GLN A 44 13.80 8.94 -10.93
N MET A 45 14.77 8.54 -11.76
CA MET A 45 15.33 9.41 -12.80
C MET A 45 14.28 9.85 -13.83
N LEU A 46 13.33 8.97 -14.19
CA LEU A 46 12.22 9.32 -15.09
C LEU A 46 11.29 10.37 -14.46
N ILE A 47 10.92 10.19 -13.19
CA ILE A 47 10.10 11.17 -12.45
C ILE A 47 10.80 12.53 -12.39
N ASP A 48 12.11 12.54 -12.12
CA ASP A 48 12.87 13.77 -12.04
C ASP A 48 12.94 14.50 -13.40
N GLN A 49 13.02 13.75 -14.50
CA GLN A 49 12.97 14.31 -15.86
C GLN A 49 11.59 14.89 -16.18
N MET A 50 10.52 14.18 -15.84
CA MET A 50 9.14 14.66 -16.06
C MET A 50 8.89 15.97 -15.29
N ARG A 51 9.30 16.03 -14.02
CA ARG A 51 9.18 17.26 -13.21
C ARG A 51 9.93 18.42 -13.84
N GLN A 52 11.15 18.20 -14.32
CA GLN A 52 11.92 19.24 -15.02
C GLN A 52 11.22 19.74 -16.29
N GLN A 53 10.51 18.88 -17.01
CA GLN A 53 9.74 19.28 -18.19
C GLN A 53 8.50 20.10 -17.82
N ASP A 54 7.78 19.72 -16.77
CA ASP A 54 6.62 20.46 -16.29
C ASP A 54 7.00 21.89 -15.84
N GLU A 55 8.10 22.03 -15.09
CA GLU A 55 8.63 23.34 -14.67
C GLU A 55 9.07 24.20 -15.87
N ASN A 56 9.71 23.59 -16.87
CA ASN A 56 10.16 24.29 -18.08
C ASN A 56 9.02 24.66 -19.04
N THR A 57 7.90 23.93 -19.01
CA THR A 57 6.75 24.18 -19.88
C THR A 57 5.72 25.12 -19.25
N GLY A 58 5.66 25.21 -17.92
CA GLY A 58 4.82 26.16 -17.18
C GLY A 58 5.38 27.58 -17.08
N SER A 59 6.61 27.82 -17.53
CA SER A 59 7.28 29.13 -17.46
C SER A 59 7.23 29.94 -18.77
N ARG A 60 6.22 29.69 -19.63
CA ARG A 60 6.00 30.39 -20.90
C ARG A 60 4.70 31.18 -20.94
#